data_AF-A0A091CD32-F1
#
_entry.id   AF-A0A091CD32-F1
#
_cell.length_a   1.000
_cell.length_b   1.000
_cell.length_c   1.000
_cell.angle_alpha   90.00
_cell.angle_beta   90.00
_cell.angle_gamma   90.00
#
_symmetry.space_group_name_H-M   'P 1'
#
loop_
_entity.id
_entity.type
_entity.pdbx_description
1 polymer ?
#
loop_
_entity_poly.entity_id
_entity_poly.type
_entity_poly.pdbx_seq_one_letter_code
_entity_poly.pdbx_strand_id
1 'polypeptide(L)'
;MLKANIPYTMVGGHKFYDRKEIKDVLAYLNAIANPADSLSLSRIINTPKRGIGPGTMEKLNDFADFNGMPLLEAAENIELSNISGKVGKKLKSFR
;
A
#
# COMPACT_ATOMS: atom_id res chain seq x y z
N MET A 1 -11.40 35.50 17.53
CA MET A 1 -11.13 35.46 16.07
C MET A 1 -11.97 34.42 15.33
N LEU A 2 -12.32 33.25 15.89
CA LEU A 2 -13.36 32.37 15.31
C LEU A 2 -14.81 32.93 15.38
N LYS A 3 -15.04 33.99 16.17
CA LYS A 3 -16.38 34.59 16.38
C LYS A 3 -16.79 35.62 15.33
N ALA A 4 -15.87 36.10 14.51
CA ALA A 4 -16.19 36.93 13.36
C ALA A 4 -16.06 36.01 12.14
N ASN A 5 -17.11 35.88 11.33
CA ASN A 5 -17.16 35.08 10.10
C ASN A 5 -16.23 35.65 9.00
N ILE A 6 -14.99 35.98 9.34
CA ILE A 6 -13.98 36.51 8.44
C ILE A 6 -13.23 35.30 7.87
N PRO A 7 -13.32 35.02 6.56
CA PRO A 7 -12.56 33.95 5.93
C PRO A 7 -11.06 34.24 6.07
N TYR A 8 -10.31 33.30 6.62
CA TYR A 8 -8.86 33.38 6.75
C TYR A 8 -8.22 32.09 6.24
N THR A 9 -7.01 32.20 5.68
CA THR A 9 -6.23 31.04 5.23
C THR A 9 -5.13 30.76 6.23
N MET A 10 -5.11 29.54 6.78
CA MET A 10 -4.07 29.08 7.69
C MET A 10 -2.84 28.65 6.88
N VAL A 11 -1.81 29.49 6.83
CA VAL A 11 -0.52 29.14 6.22
C VAL A 11 0.29 28.33 7.23
N GLY A 12 0.59 27.07 6.92
CA GLY A 12 1.37 26.16 7.79
C GLY A 12 0.56 25.23 8.69
N GLY A 13 -0.74 25.07 8.45
CA GLY A 13 -1.58 24.05 9.12
C GLY A 13 -1.24 22.60 8.69
N HIS A 14 -2.21 21.68 8.79
CA HIS A 14 -2.01 20.28 8.38
C HIS A 14 -1.44 20.18 6.96
N LYS A 15 -0.24 19.58 6.82
CA LYS A 15 0.42 19.42 5.53
C LYS A 15 -0.48 18.63 4.59
N PHE A 16 -0.76 19.18 3.42
CA PHE A 16 -1.58 18.53 2.40
C PHE A 16 -1.11 17.10 2.10
N TYR A 17 0.21 16.90 2.01
CA TYR A 17 0.83 15.60 1.76
C TYR A 17 0.77 14.62 2.94
N ASP A 18 0.41 15.06 4.15
CA ASP A 18 0.26 14.15 5.28
C ASP A 18 -1.09 13.45 5.33
N ARG A 19 -2.04 13.93 4.51
CA ARG A 19 -3.36 13.34 4.37
C ARG A 19 -3.25 11.91 3.85
N LYS A 20 -4.04 11.01 4.45
CA LYS A 20 -3.98 9.57 4.17
C LYS A 20 -4.24 9.29 2.69
N GLU A 21 -5.27 9.92 2.13
CA GLU A 21 -5.69 9.78 0.74
C GLU A 21 -4.61 10.25 -0.24
N ILE A 22 -3.92 11.35 0.07
CA ILE A 22 -2.84 11.88 -0.79
C ILE A 22 -1.67 10.90 -0.82
N LYS A 23 -1.25 10.42 0.36
CA LYS A 23 -0.20 9.41 0.43
C LYS A 23 -0.62 8.10 -0.26
N ASP A 24 -1.90 7.70 -0.18
CA ASP A 24 -2.39 6.44 -0.77
C ASP A 24 -2.29 6.51 -2.30
N VAL A 25 -2.71 7.63 -2.90
CA VAL A 25 -2.56 7.88 -4.35
C VAL A 25 -1.09 7.93 -4.76
N LEU A 26 -0.23 8.62 -3.99
CA LEU A 26 1.21 8.65 -4.27
C LEU A 26 1.83 7.26 -4.23
N ALA A 27 1.44 6.43 -3.26
CA ALA A 27 1.92 5.06 -3.15
C ALA A 27 1.45 4.19 -4.34
N TYR A 28 0.23 4.38 -4.84
CA TYR A 28 -0.22 3.74 -6.08
C TYR A 28 0.64 4.13 -7.29
N LEU A 29 0.89 5.43 -7.47
CA LEU A 29 1.72 5.92 -8.57
C LEU A 29 3.16 5.41 -8.46
N ASN A 30 3.73 5.40 -7.25
CA ASN A 30 5.06 4.88 -6.99
C ASN A 30 5.16 3.38 -7.25
N ALA A 31 4.16 2.59 -6.87
CA ALA A 31 4.17 1.15 -7.14
C ALA A 31 4.13 0.83 -8.65
N ILE A 32 3.47 1.67 -9.44
CA ILE A 32 3.45 1.57 -10.92
C ILE A 32 4.81 2.00 -11.50
N ALA A 33 5.37 3.11 -11.02
CA ALA A 33 6.62 3.66 -11.53
C ALA A 33 7.86 2.86 -11.08
N ASN A 34 7.81 2.27 -9.89
CA ASN A 34 8.88 1.48 -9.28
C ASN A 34 8.30 0.21 -8.63
N PRO A 35 8.24 -0.91 -9.38
CA PRO A 35 7.82 -2.21 -8.86
C PRO A 35 8.64 -2.75 -7.67
N ALA A 36 9.86 -2.24 -7.47
CA ALA A 36 10.73 -2.63 -6.35
C ALA A 36 10.42 -1.91 -5.03
N ASP A 37 9.49 -0.95 -5.03
CA ASP A 37 9.12 -0.21 -3.82
C ASP A 37 8.12 -1.01 -2.95
N SER A 38 8.68 -1.80 -2.03
CA SER A 38 7.93 -2.57 -1.04
C SER A 38 7.16 -1.71 -0.03
N LEU A 39 7.65 -0.49 0.26
CA LEU A 39 7.03 0.41 1.22
C LEU A 39 5.73 0.99 0.65
N SER A 40 5.77 1.49 -0.58
CA SER A 40 4.58 1.96 -1.26
C SER A 40 3.56 0.83 -1.43
N LEU A 41 4.01 -0.37 -1.81
CA LEU A 41 3.12 -1.51 -2.00
C LEU A 41 2.45 -1.96 -0.70
N SER A 42 3.21 -2.14 0.39
CA SER A 42 2.67 -2.55 1.70
C SER A 42 1.58 -1.60 2.22
N ARG A 43 1.65 -0.33 1.84
CA ARG A 43 0.69 0.71 2.21
C ARG A 43 -0.65 0.59 1.47
N ILE A 44 -0.62 0.24 0.18
CA ILE A 44 -1.80 0.23 -0.70
C ILE A 44 -2.40 -1.16 -0.91
N ILE A 45 -1.67 -2.23 -0.58
CA ILE A 45 -2.06 -3.61 -0.86
C ILE A 45 -3.41 -3.98 -0.24
N ASN A 46 -3.77 -3.40 0.91
CA ASN A 46 -5.07 -3.57 1.56
C ASN A 46 -5.96 -2.31 1.54
N THR A 47 -5.67 -1.35 0.65
CA THR A 47 -6.46 -0.12 0.48
C THR A 47 -6.85 0.03 -0.98
N PRO A 48 -8.11 -0.17 -1.41
CA PRO A 48 -9.31 -0.50 -0.63
C PRO A 48 -9.20 -1.85 0.10
N LYS A 49 -10.04 -2.09 1.13
CA LYS A 49 -9.97 -3.33 1.93
C LYS A 49 -10.09 -4.58 1.04
N ARG A 50 -9.01 -5.33 0.89
CA ARG A 50 -8.96 -6.62 0.18
C ARG A 50 -9.07 -7.80 1.15
N GLY A 51 -8.98 -7.56 2.45
CA GLY A 51 -8.96 -8.63 3.46
C GLY A 51 -7.60 -9.33 3.51
N ILE A 52 -6.54 -8.57 3.23
CA ILE A 52 -5.15 -8.99 3.40
C ILE A 52 -4.74 -8.55 4.81
N GLY A 53 -4.50 -9.53 5.68
CA GLY A 53 -4.14 -9.28 7.08
C GLY A 53 -2.63 -9.13 7.27
N PRO A 54 -2.19 -8.67 8.46
CA PRO A 54 -0.77 -8.52 8.79
C PRO A 54 0.01 -9.83 8.67
N GLY A 55 -0.55 -10.96 9.14
CA GLY A 55 0.11 -12.27 9.01
C GLY A 55 0.19 -12.80 7.58
N THR A 56 -0.63 -12.29 6.64
CA THR A 56 -0.43 -12.58 5.20
C THR A 56 0.69 -11.72 4.64
N MET A 57 0.76 -10.45 5.02
CA MET A 57 1.82 -9.54 4.60
C MET A 57 3.20 -10.01 5.06
N GLU A 58 3.31 -10.48 6.30
CA GLU A 58 4.54 -11.05 6.84
C GLU A 58 5.02 -12.23 6.00
N LYS A 59 4.16 -13.22 5.77
CA LYS A 59 4.48 -14.37 4.90
C LYS A 59 4.87 -13.96 3.49
N LEU A 60 4.26 -12.90 2.96
CA LEU A 60 4.56 -12.40 1.62
C LEU A 60 5.92 -11.73 1.58
N ASN A 61 6.28 -10.97 2.61
CA ASN A 61 7.62 -10.41 2.77
C ASN A 61 8.67 -11.52 2.92
N ASP A 62 8.41 -12.51 3.79
CA ASP A 62 9.33 -13.66 3.96
C ASP A 62 9.56 -14.41 2.64
N PHE A 63 8.50 -14.57 1.85
CA PHE A 63 8.58 -15.19 0.52
C PHE A 63 9.36 -14.33 -0.48
N ALA A 64 9.14 -13.02 -0.49
CA ALA A 64 9.87 -12.08 -1.32
C ALA A 64 11.37 -12.09 -0.99
N ASP A 65 11.70 -12.02 0.31
CA ASP A 65 13.06 -12.00 0.83
C ASP A 65 13.79 -13.33 0.55
N PHE A 66 13.12 -14.46 0.77
CA PHE A 66 13.69 -15.79 0.52
C PHE A 66 14.08 -16.00 -0.96
N ASN A 67 13.28 -15.46 -1.89
CA ASN A 67 13.54 -15.58 -3.33
C ASN A 67 14.33 -14.41 -3.91
N GLY A 68 14.67 -13.40 -3.09
CA GLY A 68 15.36 -12.19 -3.55
C GLY A 68 14.58 -11.40 -4.61
N MET A 69 13.25 -11.41 -4.56
CA MET A 69 12.39 -10.76 -5.55
C MET A 69 11.63 -9.56 -4.96
N PRO A 70 11.28 -8.55 -5.77
CA PRO A 70 10.38 -7.47 -5.37
C PRO A 70 9.06 -7.97 -4.78
N LEU A 71 8.52 -7.23 -3.82
CA LEU A 71 7.26 -7.57 -3.15
C LEU A 71 6.07 -7.69 -4.12
N LEU A 72 6.07 -6.90 -5.21
CA LEU A 72 5.06 -6.97 -6.24
C LEU A 72 5.14 -8.29 -7.03
N GLU A 73 6.35 -8.69 -7.40
CA GLU A 73 6.62 -9.94 -8.12
C GLU A 73 6.30 -11.17 -7.25
N ALA A 74 6.58 -11.08 -5.94
CA ALA A 74 6.17 -12.07 -4.96
C ALA A 74 4.64 -12.23 -4.87
N ALA A 75 3.90 -11.12 -5.00
CA ALA A 75 2.44 -11.15 -5.02
C ALA A 75 1.86 -11.77 -6.31
N GLU A 76 2.55 -11.60 -7.45
CA GLU A 76 2.18 -12.22 -8.72
C GLU A 76 2.48 -13.73 -8.72
N ASN A 77 3.60 -14.14 -8.11
CA ASN A 77 4.07 -15.53 -8.04
C ASN A 77 3.63 -16.26 -6.76
N ILE A 78 2.50 -15.85 -6.17
CA ILE A 78 1.99 -16.40 -4.91
C ILE A 78 1.77 -17.93 -4.95
N GLU A 79 1.59 -18.52 -6.13
CA GLU A 79 1.42 -19.96 -6.33
C GLU A 79 2.65 -20.79 -5.95
N LEU A 80 3.83 -20.17 -5.96
CA LEU A 80 5.09 -20.78 -5.52
C LEU A 80 5.30 -20.65 -4.01
N SER A 81 4.43 -19.91 -3.32
CA SER A 81 4.50 -19.68 -1.88
C SER A 81 3.56 -20.64 -1.12
N ASN A 82 3.77 -20.74 0.20
CA ASN A 82 2.85 -21.43 1.10
C ASN A 82 1.56 -20.63 1.42
N ILE A 83 1.30 -19.52 0.71
CA ILE A 83 0.12 -18.66 0.89
C ILE A 83 -0.99 -19.12 -0.07
N SER A 84 -1.81 -20.08 0.37
CA SER A 84 -2.90 -20.63 -0.44
C SER A 84 -4.27 -20.03 -0.11
N GLY A 85 -5.25 -20.27 -1.00
CA GLY A 85 -6.66 -19.98 -0.76
C GLY A 85 -7.18 -18.65 -1.33
N LYS A 86 -8.25 -18.12 -0.72
CA LYS A 86 -8.95 -16.91 -1.20
C LYS A 86 -8.06 -15.66 -1.18
N VAL A 87 -7.05 -15.63 -0.31
CA VAL A 87 -6.15 -14.48 -0.16
C VAL A 87 -5.13 -14.43 -1.29
N GLY A 88 -4.55 -15.58 -1.69
CA GLY A 88 -3.63 -15.64 -2.83
C GLY A 88 -4.29 -15.19 -4.14
N LYS A 89 -5.55 -15.55 -4.37
CA LYS A 89 -6.32 -15.07 -5.54
C LYS A 89 -6.47 -13.55 -5.58
N LYS A 90 -6.60 -12.89 -4.42
CA LYS A 90 -6.74 -11.43 -4.32
C LYS A 90 -5.41 -10.69 -4.45
N LEU A 91 -4.31 -11.32 -4.05
CA LEU A 91 -2.96 -10.82 -4.27
C LEU A 91 -2.61 -10.85 -5.76
N LYS A 92 -2.94 -11.95 -6.44
CA LYS A 92 -2.74 -12.09 -7.90
C LYS A 92 -3.54 -11.06 -8.71
N SER A 93 -4.72 -10.66 -8.23
CA SER A 93 -5.57 -9.66 -8.90
C SER A 93 -5.22 -8.21 -8.56
N PHE A 94 -4.07 -7.94 -7.94
CA PHE A 94 -3.70 -6.58 -7.50
C PHE A 94 -3.17 -5.69 -8.66
N ARG A 95 -2.86 -6.29 -9.81
CA ARG A 95 -2.45 -5.59 -11.04
C ARG A 95 -3.66 -5.23 -11.90
#